data_AF-A0A965NPW4-F1
#
_entry.id   AF-A0A965NPW4-F1
#
_cell.length_a   1.000
_cell.length_b   1.000
_cell.length_c   1.000
_cell.angle_alpha   90.00
_cell.angle_beta   90.00
_cell.angle_gamma   90.00
#
_symmetry.space_group_name_H-M   'P 1'
#
loop_
_entity.id
_entity.type
_entity.pdbx_description
1 polymer ?
#
loop_
_entity_poly.entity_id
_entity_poly.type
_entity_poly.pdbx_seq_one_letter_code
_entity_poly.pdbx_strand_id
1 'polypeptide(L)'
;MKLNNDNRFDIDLEYGQIFEQKIADIFQNSKIEVKTERDKWNSTGNIVIEFESRGHPSGIAITEADFWFHNLALKGELIMTLVFPVPVLKRYIADNKPRVVRGGDDNTSKLYLINLADLVTIIE
;
A
#
# COMPACT_ATOMS: atom_id res chain seq x y z
N MET A 1 -7.55 11.37 -37.92
CA MET A 1 -6.44 11.38 -36.95
C MET A 1 -5.99 9.93 -36.81
N LYS A 2 -4.79 9.57 -37.28
CA LYS A 2 -4.28 8.20 -37.20
C LYS A 2 -3.77 7.97 -35.77
N LEU A 3 -4.51 7.21 -34.97
CA LEU A 3 -4.03 6.61 -33.73
C LEU A 3 -3.24 5.35 -34.13
N ASN A 4 -1.99 5.27 -33.67
CA ASN A 4 -0.97 4.23 -33.81
C ASN A 4 -1.09 3.17 -34.93
N ASN A 5 -0.03 3.07 -35.72
CA ASN A 5 0.11 2.11 -36.82
C ASN A 5 1.03 0.93 -36.45
N ASP A 6 1.12 0.56 -35.17
CA ASP A 6 1.74 -0.67 -34.70
C ASP A 6 0.70 -1.58 -34.01
N ASN A 7 0.40 -2.71 -34.64
CA ASN A 7 -0.62 -3.69 -34.23
C ASN A 7 -0.21 -4.48 -32.97
N ARG A 8 -0.02 -3.83 -31.82
CA ARG A 8 0.33 -4.48 -30.54
C ARG A 8 -0.79 -4.47 -29.49
N PHE A 9 -2.00 -4.10 -29.91
CA PHE A 9 -3.20 -4.08 -29.05
C PHE A 9 -3.47 -5.42 -28.36
N ASP A 10 -3.16 -6.53 -29.05
CA ASP A 10 -3.39 -7.88 -28.56
C ASP A 10 -2.44 -8.26 -27.40
N ILE A 11 -1.20 -7.76 -27.41
CA ILE A 11 -0.19 -8.00 -26.38
C ILE A 11 -0.53 -7.22 -25.10
N ASP A 12 -0.99 -5.98 -25.25
CA ASP A 12 -1.45 -5.15 -24.13
C ASP A 12 -2.76 -5.70 -23.52
N LEU A 13 -3.63 -6.30 -24.33
CA LEU A 13 -4.86 -6.97 -23.87
C LEU A 13 -4.56 -8.23 -23.06
N GLU A 14 -3.67 -9.10 -23.54
CA GLU A 14 -3.25 -10.31 -22.81
C GLU A 14 -2.56 -9.96 -21.48
N TYR A 15 -1.69 -8.94 -21.49
CA TYR A 15 -1.06 -8.43 -20.27
C TYR A 15 -2.10 -7.92 -19.25
N GLY A 16 -3.09 -7.14 -19.71
CA GLY A 16 -4.19 -6.67 -18.87
C GLY A 16 -4.96 -7.83 -18.21
N GLN A 17 -5.34 -8.84 -19.00
CA GLN A 17 -6.08 -10.01 -18.51
C GLN A 17 -5.29 -10.83 -17.48
N ILE A 18 -3.98 -10.98 -17.67
CA ILE A 18 -3.11 -11.67 -16.69
C ILE A 18 -3.14 -10.95 -15.34
N PHE A 19 -3.10 -9.62 -15.32
CA PHE A 19 -3.14 -8.86 -14.07
C PHE A 19 -4.53 -8.80 -13.45
N GLU A 20 -5.59 -8.75 -14.25
CA GLU A 20 -6.96 -8.92 -13.74
C GLU A 20 -7.13 -10.27 -13.03
N GLN A 21 -6.64 -11.35 -13.63
CA GLN A 21 -6.67 -12.68 -13.01
C GLN A 21 -5.84 -12.71 -11.72
N LYS A 22 -4.64 -12.12 -11.70
CA LYS A 22 -3.84 -12.01 -10.48
C LYS A 22 -4.56 -11.25 -9.37
N ILE A 23 -5.23 -10.15 -9.71
CA ILE A 23 -6.01 -9.38 -8.73
C ILE A 23 -7.17 -10.23 -8.21
N ALA A 24 -7.88 -10.94 -9.08
CA ALA A 24 -8.93 -11.88 -8.68
C ALA A 24 -8.39 -12.97 -7.74
N ASP A 25 -7.22 -13.55 -8.06
CA ASP A 25 -6.57 -14.57 -7.24
C ASP A 25 -6.16 -14.04 -5.87
N ILE A 26 -5.66 -12.80 -5.77
CA ILE A 26 -5.36 -12.15 -4.49
C ILE A 26 -6.61 -12.09 -3.62
N PHE A 27 -7.75 -11.67 -4.19
CA PHE A 27 -9.00 -11.59 -3.45
C PHE A 27 -9.58 -12.96 -3.06
N GLN A 28 -9.37 -13.99 -3.87
CA GLN A 28 -9.95 -15.32 -3.62
C GLN A 28 -9.08 -16.18 -2.70
N ASN A 29 -7.76 -16.07 -2.81
CA ASN A 29 -6.83 -17.08 -2.29
C ASN A 29 -5.78 -16.53 -1.32
N SER A 30 -5.78 -15.22 -1.01
CA SER A 30 -4.80 -14.61 -0.10
C SER A 30 -5.42 -14.03 1.16
N LYS A 31 -4.66 -14.00 2.25
CA LYS A 31 -5.01 -13.24 3.45
C LYS A 31 -4.66 -11.76 3.21
N ILE A 32 -5.62 -10.88 3.47
CA ILE A 32 -5.47 -9.44 3.22
C ILE A 32 -5.64 -8.67 4.54
N GLU A 33 -4.69 -7.77 4.84
CA GLU A 33 -4.88 -6.75 5.86
C GLU A 33 -5.21 -5.41 5.20
N VAL A 34 -6.35 -4.83 5.58
CA VAL A 34 -6.82 -3.54 5.05
C VAL A 34 -6.70 -2.46 6.11
N LYS A 35 -6.06 -1.34 5.77
CA LYS A 35 -5.99 -0.12 6.58
C LYS A 35 -6.45 1.06 5.76
N THR A 36 -7.07 2.04 6.43
CA THR A 36 -7.54 3.26 5.78
C THR A 36 -6.96 4.48 6.50
N GLU A 37 -6.23 5.30 5.76
CA GLU A 37 -5.73 6.59 6.18
C GLU A 37 -6.68 7.70 5.69
N ARG A 38 -7.09 8.59 6.60
CA ARG A 38 -8.08 9.63 6.34
C ARG A 38 -7.44 11.01 6.34
N ASP A 39 -7.64 11.74 5.24
CA ASP A 39 -7.40 13.18 5.05
C ASP A 39 -5.94 13.69 5.17
N LYS A 40 -5.19 13.27 6.19
CA LYS A 40 -3.84 13.78 6.51
C LYS A 40 -2.80 13.48 5.45
N TRP A 41 -2.92 12.36 4.74
CA TRP A 41 -1.98 12.00 3.68
C TRP A 41 -2.00 13.03 2.55
N ASN A 42 -3.15 13.64 2.25
CA ASN A 42 -3.30 14.57 1.13
C ASN A 42 -2.58 15.91 1.38
N SER A 43 -2.57 16.39 2.63
CA SER A 43 -1.89 17.65 2.97
C SER A 43 -0.40 17.46 3.28
N THR A 44 0.00 16.28 3.76
CA THR A 44 1.38 16.03 4.19
C THR A 44 2.23 15.28 3.15
N GLY A 45 1.59 14.59 2.21
CA GLY A 45 2.25 13.67 1.28
C GLY A 45 2.79 12.40 1.93
N ASN A 46 2.45 12.11 3.19
CA ASN A 46 2.94 10.95 3.92
C ASN A 46 1.80 10.01 4.32
N ILE A 47 2.12 8.72 4.40
CA ILE A 47 1.29 7.68 4.98
C ILE A 47 1.95 7.08 6.21
N VAL A 48 1.18 6.34 7.01
CA VAL A 48 1.68 5.63 8.18
C VAL A 48 1.45 4.13 8.11
N ILE A 49 2.48 3.34 8.49
CA ILE A 49 2.35 1.89 8.66
C ILE A 49 2.54 1.56 10.14
N GLU A 50 1.49 1.05 10.79
CA GLU A 50 1.52 0.69 12.21
C GLU A 50 2.30 -0.61 12.44
N PHE A 51 3.13 -0.62 13.50
CA PHE A 51 3.87 -1.81 13.93
C PHE A 51 3.76 -2.10 15.44
N GLU A 52 3.21 -1.19 16.24
CA GLU A 52 3.00 -1.37 17.68
C GLU A 52 1.76 -0.58 18.12
N SER A 53 0.98 -1.14 19.04
CA SER A 53 -0.12 -0.46 19.71
C SER A 53 -0.08 -0.75 21.21
N ARG A 54 -0.14 0.29 22.05
CA ARG A 54 -0.15 0.18 23.52
C ARG A 54 0.97 -0.71 24.08
N GLY A 55 2.17 -0.59 23.51
CA GLY A 55 3.35 -1.35 23.93
C GLY A 55 3.42 -2.80 23.44
N HIS A 56 2.47 -3.24 22.62
CA HIS A 56 2.42 -4.59 22.07
C HIS A 56 2.65 -4.53 20.55
N PRO A 57 3.39 -5.49 19.96
CA PRO A 57 3.52 -5.58 18.52
C PRO A 57 2.14 -5.64 17.84
N SER A 58 1.97 -4.90 16.74
CA SER A 58 0.72 -4.85 15.98
C SER A 58 0.98 -4.63 14.48
N GLY A 59 -0.06 -4.69 13.67
CA GLY A 59 0.00 -4.36 12.23
C GLY A 59 1.14 -5.09 11.51
N ILE A 60 1.99 -4.34 10.81
CA ILE A 60 3.04 -4.92 9.95
C ILE A 60 4.04 -5.80 10.72
N ALA A 61 4.20 -5.61 12.04
CA ALA A 61 5.13 -6.41 12.84
C ALA A 61 4.68 -7.86 13.03
N ILE A 62 3.37 -8.10 13.12
CA ILE A 62 2.80 -9.42 13.46
C ILE A 62 1.80 -9.95 12.44
N THR A 63 1.47 -9.16 11.40
CA THR A 63 0.50 -9.58 10.40
C THR A 63 0.93 -10.89 9.72
N GLU A 64 -0.05 -11.79 9.58
CA GLU A 64 0.04 -13.01 8.77
C GLU A 64 -0.58 -12.81 7.38
N ALA A 65 -0.96 -11.57 7.02
CA ALA A 65 -1.49 -11.29 5.70
C ALA A 65 -0.41 -11.47 4.63
N ASP A 66 -0.83 -11.92 3.46
CA ASP A 66 0.00 -12.00 2.26
C ASP A 66 0.12 -10.61 1.61
N PHE A 67 -0.98 -9.84 1.66
CA PHE A 67 -1.08 -8.50 1.09
C PHE A 67 -1.56 -7.45 2.08
N TRP A 68 -0.98 -6.26 1.97
CA TRP A 68 -1.36 -5.05 2.68
C TRP A 68 -2.07 -4.10 1.73
N PHE A 69 -3.33 -3.79 2.02
CA PHE A 69 -4.14 -2.83 1.29
C PHE A 69 -4.22 -1.54 2.12
N HIS A 70 -3.69 -0.46 1.56
CA HIS A 70 -3.65 0.84 2.21
C HIS A 70 -4.54 1.83 1.45
N ASN A 71 -5.75 2.02 1.95
CA ASN A 71 -6.73 2.95 1.41
C ASN A 71 -6.42 4.38 1.84
N LEU A 72 -6.46 5.30 0.88
CA LEU A 72 -6.32 6.73 1.06
C LEU A 72 -7.68 7.37 0.83
N ALA A 73 -8.30 7.80 1.92
CA ALA A 73 -9.62 8.45 1.89
C ALA A 73 -9.48 9.95 2.10
N LEU A 74 -10.31 10.73 1.39
CA LEU A 74 -10.39 12.19 1.53
C LEU A 74 -11.87 12.58 1.61
N LYS A 75 -12.25 13.29 2.68
CA LYS A 75 -13.64 13.71 2.95
C LYS A 75 -14.64 12.54 2.94
N GLY A 76 -14.20 11.36 3.39
CA GLY A 76 -15.03 10.15 3.46
C GLY A 76 -15.05 9.31 2.18
N GLU A 77 -14.48 9.80 1.08
CA GLU A 77 -14.43 9.08 -0.19
C GLU A 77 -13.08 8.37 -0.37
N LEU A 78 -13.10 7.17 -0.94
CA LEU A 78 -11.89 6.46 -1.34
C LEU A 78 -11.29 7.13 -2.57
N ILE A 79 -10.04 7.60 -2.47
CA ILE A 79 -9.33 8.25 -3.58
C ILE A 79 -8.35 7.28 -4.25
N MET A 80 -7.65 6.48 -3.45
CA MET A 80 -6.62 5.57 -3.94
C MET A 80 -6.48 4.39 -3.00
N THR A 81 -6.16 3.22 -3.54
CA THR A 81 -5.72 2.07 -2.77
C THR A 81 -4.33 1.68 -3.24
N LEU A 82 -3.38 1.63 -2.31
CA LEU A 82 -2.06 1.09 -2.54
C LEU A 82 -2.04 -0.37 -2.07
N VAL A 83 -1.54 -1.27 -2.92
CA VAL A 83 -1.48 -2.71 -2.61
C VAL A 83 -0.03 -3.16 -2.60
N PHE A 84 0.38 -3.79 -1.50
CA PHE A 84 1.74 -4.32 -1.35
C PHE A 84 1.69 -5.79 -0.97
N PRO A 85 2.51 -6.66 -1.58
CA PRO A 85 2.90 -7.89 -0.91
C PRO A 85 3.57 -7.54 0.43
N VAL A 86 3.10 -8.14 1.53
CA VAL A 86 3.64 -7.87 2.87
C VAL A 86 5.17 -8.06 2.96
N PRO A 87 5.77 -9.09 2.34
CA PRO A 87 7.23 -9.23 2.34
C PRO A 87 7.96 -8.05 1.69
N VAL A 88 7.40 -7.48 0.63
CA VAL A 88 7.98 -6.33 -0.07
C VAL A 88 7.90 -5.09 0.80
N LEU A 89 6.76 -4.83 1.44
CA LEU A 89 6.59 -3.71 2.36
C LEU A 89 7.53 -3.83 3.58
N LYS A 90 7.67 -5.02 4.15
CA LYS A 90 8.62 -5.29 5.25
C LYS A 90 10.07 -5.01 4.83
N ARG A 91 10.48 -5.47 3.64
CA ARG A 91 11.82 -5.20 3.09
C ARG A 91 12.06 -3.71 2.89
N TYR A 92 11.10 -3.00 2.27
CA TYR A 92 11.18 -1.55 2.10
C TYR A 92 11.43 -0.83 3.43
N ILE A 93 10.68 -1.19 4.48
CA ILE A 93 10.83 -0.60 5.82
C ILE A 93 12.21 -0.92 6.42
N ALA A 94 12.71 -2.15 6.24
CA ALA A 94 14.01 -2.57 6.75
C ALA A 94 15.17 -1.81 6.08
N ASP A 95 15.09 -1.63 4.76
CA ASP A 95 16.15 -1.02 3.95
C ASP A 95 16.19 0.51 4.13
N ASN A 96 15.01 1.16 4.13
CA ASN A 96 14.90 2.62 4.16
C ASN A 96 14.82 3.21 5.57
N LYS A 97 14.56 2.37 6.58
CA LYS A 97 14.43 2.75 8.01
C LYS A 97 13.60 4.02 8.21
N PRO A 98 12.31 4.03 7.81
CA PRO A 98 11.48 5.22 7.89
C PRO A 98 11.41 5.79 9.31
N ARG A 99 11.19 7.11 9.40
CA ARG A 99 11.05 7.78 10.68
C ARG A 99 9.89 7.20 11.48
N VAL A 100 10.13 6.88 12.75
CA VAL A 100 9.08 6.42 13.67
C VAL A 100 8.37 7.62 14.29
N VAL A 101 7.04 7.60 14.27
CA VAL A 101 6.17 8.58 14.93
C VAL A 101 5.16 7.88 15.82
N ARG A 102 4.51 8.65 16.69
CA ARG A 102 3.35 8.18 17.45
C ARG A 102 2.06 8.64 16.79
N GLY A 103 1.02 7.82 16.93
CA GLY A 103 -0.32 8.13 16.45
C GLY A 103 -1.34 7.12 16.96
N GLY A 104 -2.43 6.95 16.21
CA GLY A 104 -3.59 6.17 16.65
C GLY A 104 -4.37 6.87 17.76
N ASP A 105 -5.34 6.15 18.32
CA ASP A 105 -6.13 6.66 19.43
C ASP A 105 -5.23 6.83 20.67
N ASP A 106 -5.41 7.95 21.37
CA ASP A 106 -4.62 8.36 22.54
C ASP A 106 -3.10 8.45 22.29
N ASN A 107 -2.67 8.53 21.02
CA ASN A 107 -1.25 8.60 20.63
C ASN A 107 -0.41 7.41 21.18
N THR A 108 -1.04 6.24 21.27
CA THR A 108 -0.47 5.03 21.89
C THR A 108 0.13 4.04 20.90
N SER A 109 -0.05 4.25 19.59
CA SER A 109 0.57 3.43 18.55
C SER A 109 1.91 4.01 18.08
N LYS A 110 2.83 3.13 17.66
CA LYS A 110 4.04 3.51 16.92
C LYS A 110 3.88 3.16 15.44
N LEU A 111 4.30 4.10 14.61
CA LEU A 111 4.02 4.12 13.19
C LEU A 111 5.30 4.44 12.42
N TYR A 112 5.54 3.76 11.31
CA TYR A 112 6.50 4.19 10.30
C TYR A 112 5.87 5.28 9.45
N LEU A 113 6.47 6.46 9.41
CA LEU A 113 6.05 7.55 8.53
C LEU A 113 6.78 7.45 7.19
N ILE A 114 6.04 7.29 6.11
CA ILE A 114 6.57 7.05 4.77
C ILE A 114 6.05 8.13 3.84
N ASN A 115 6.95 8.76 3.08
CA ASN A 115 6.56 9.68 2.03
C ASN A 115 6.07 8.91 0.79
N LEU A 116 4.95 9.33 0.22
CA LEU A 116 4.36 8.67 -0.96
C LEU A 116 5.27 8.76 -2.19
N ALA A 117 6.00 9.87 -2.37
CA ALA A 117 6.90 10.03 -3.51
C ALA A 117 8.13 9.10 -3.41
N ASP A 118 8.67 8.93 -2.21
CA ASP A 118 9.80 8.02 -1.99
C ASP A 118 9.40 6.57 -2.27
N LEU A 119 8.19 6.18 -1.84
CA LEU A 119 7.66 4.83 -2.00
C LEU A 119 7.56 4.40 -3.47
N VAL A 120 7.21 5.31 -4.37
CA VAL A 120 7.08 5.02 -5.81
C VAL A 120 8.39 5.12 -6.59
N THR A 121 9.45 5.69 -5.99
CA THR A 121 10.75 5.90 -6.65
C THR A 121 11.73 4.74 -6.41
N ILE A 122 11.41 3.82 -5.48
CA ILE A 122 12.33 2.75 -5.00
C ILE A 122 12.06 1.38 -5.67
N ILE A 123 11.02 1.25 -6.49
CA ILE A 123 10.73 0.01 -7.21
C ILE A 123 11.55 -0.02 -8.51
N GLU A 124 12.83 -0.39 -8.41
CA GLU A 124 13.67 -0.85 -9.53
C GLU A 124 13.57 -2.37 -9.73
#